data_AF-A0A1Q5XJK4-F1
#
_entry.id   AF-A0A1Q5XJK4-F1
#
_cell.length_a   1.000
_cell.length_b   1.000
_cell.length_c   1.000
_cell.angle_alpha   90.00
_cell.angle_beta   90.00
_cell.angle_gamma   90.00
#
_symmetry.space_group_name_H-M   'P 1'
#
loop_
_entity.id
_entity.type
_entity.pdbx_description
1 polymer ?
#
loop_
_entity_poly.entity_id
_entity_poly.type
_entity_poly.pdbx_seq_one_letter_code
_entity_poly.pdbx_strand_id
1 'polypeptide(L)'
;MNSSTQEQVLQIRKCGLNDLERVTALLREFGYPTTLSVMKERMEDMETDPFHCTLVAELDNEVVGMVGLRKVRSYYKHADCIMEITALIVAEELRGNGLGKRLVASAEDWARQQGCCQLFLRSGNRVERAPAHAFYRHIGFEKTTGYRFNKSLL
;
A
#
# COMPACT_ATOMS: atom_id res chain seq x y z
N MET A 1 26.44 13.31 -29.73
CA MET A 1 26.16 13.26 -28.29
C MET A 1 24.90 12.44 -28.11
N ASN A 2 25.02 11.12 -28.04
CA ASN A 2 23.88 10.22 -27.88
C ASN A 2 23.75 9.94 -26.38
N SER A 3 22.88 10.69 -25.71
CA SER A 3 22.41 10.33 -24.39
C SER A 3 21.53 9.10 -24.54
N SER A 4 22.13 7.92 -24.34
CA SER A 4 21.41 6.66 -24.21
C SER A 4 20.40 6.82 -23.08
N THR A 5 19.13 7.00 -23.42
CA THR A 5 18.03 6.97 -22.45
C THR A 5 17.91 5.52 -22.02
N GLN A 6 18.56 5.18 -20.90
CA GLN A 6 18.35 3.89 -20.26
C GLN A 6 16.87 3.87 -19.84
N GLU A 7 16.08 2.95 -20.42
CA GLU A 7 14.67 2.80 -20.07
C GLU A 7 14.59 2.47 -18.58
N GLN A 8 13.94 3.34 -17.81
CA GLN A 8 13.71 3.08 -16.40
C GLN A 8 12.82 1.85 -16.25
N VAL A 9 13.31 0.83 -15.54
CA VAL A 9 12.57 -0.41 -15.35
C VAL A 9 11.72 -0.27 -14.09
N LEU A 10 10.40 -0.17 -14.28
CA LEU A 10 9.44 -0.11 -13.17
C LEU A 10 8.70 -1.43 -13.02
N GLN A 11 8.92 -2.11 -11.89
CA GLN A 11 8.22 -3.34 -11.54
C GLN A 11 7.40 -3.19 -10.25
N ILE A 12 6.23 -3.83 -10.21
CA ILE A 12 5.49 -4.05 -8.96
C ILE A 12 5.66 -5.51 -8.58
N ARG A 13 6.21 -5.79 -7.40
CA ARG A 13 6.48 -7.15 -6.93
C ARG A 13 6.17 -7.32 -5.45
N LYS A 14 6.12 -8.57 -4.97
CA LYS A 14 6.00 -8.85 -3.54
C LYS A 14 7.23 -8.29 -2.80
N CYS A 15 6.98 -7.68 -1.66
CA CYS A 15 8.00 -7.25 -0.72
C CYS A 15 8.69 -8.48 -0.10
N GLY A 16 10.01 -8.44 0.02
CA GLY A 16 10.81 -9.44 0.72
C GLY A 16 11.74 -8.80 1.75
N LEU A 17 12.42 -9.60 2.57
CA LEU A 17 13.33 -9.10 3.61
C LEU A 17 14.48 -8.24 3.08
N ASN A 18 14.88 -8.40 1.82
CA ASN A 18 15.88 -7.55 1.18
C ASN A 18 15.40 -6.09 1.02
N ASP A 19 14.09 -5.83 1.11
CA ASP A 19 13.52 -4.49 1.03
C ASP A 19 13.46 -3.78 2.39
N LEU A 20 13.90 -4.44 3.48
CA LEU A 20 13.74 -3.99 4.86
C LEU A 20 14.17 -2.54 5.06
N GLU A 21 15.37 -2.19 4.60
CA GLU A 21 15.92 -0.85 4.79
C GLU A 21 15.06 0.20 4.11
N ARG A 22 14.68 -0.04 2.85
CA ARG A 22 13.98 0.96 2.06
C ARG A 22 12.51 1.09 2.44
N VAL A 23 11.83 -0.02 2.74
CA VAL A 23 10.48 -0.01 3.30
C VAL A 23 10.45 0.70 4.65
N THR A 24 11.45 0.47 5.51
CA THR A 24 11.58 1.19 6.79
C THR A 24 11.75 2.69 6.59
N ALA A 25 12.57 3.11 5.63
CA ALA A 25 12.76 4.52 5.29
C ALA A 25 11.44 5.16 4.81
N LEU A 26 10.75 4.54 3.85
CA LEU A 26 9.47 5.01 3.32
C LEU A 26 8.40 5.16 4.41
N LEU A 27 8.31 4.21 5.34
CA LEU A 27 7.36 4.28 6.46
C LEU A 27 7.68 5.47 7.38
N ARG A 28 8.95 5.71 7.69
CA ARG A 28 9.39 6.83 8.53
C ARG A 28 9.10 8.18 7.89
N GLU A 29 9.37 8.32 6.59
CA GLU A 29 9.04 9.54 5.82
C GLU A 29 7.54 9.87 5.89
N PHE A 30 6.69 8.85 5.97
CA PHE A 30 5.23 9.00 6.10
C PHE A 30 4.72 9.10 7.54
N GLY A 31 5.62 9.22 8.52
CA GLY A 31 5.28 9.47 9.93
C GLY A 31 4.94 8.21 10.73
N TYR A 32 5.38 7.03 10.29
CA TYR A 32 5.32 5.80 11.07
C TYR A 32 6.66 5.58 11.79
N PRO A 33 6.80 5.94 13.07
CA PRO A 33 8.04 5.72 13.80
C PRO A 33 8.29 4.21 13.95
N THR A 34 9.40 3.73 13.40
CA THR A 34 9.83 2.33 13.51
C THR A 34 11.34 2.19 13.42
N THR A 35 11.89 1.05 13.84
CA THR A 35 13.32 0.70 13.74
C THR A 35 13.49 -0.46 12.76
N LEU A 36 14.72 -0.67 12.26
CA LEU A 36 15.01 -1.83 11.40
C LEU A 36 14.72 -3.15 12.11
N SER A 37 15.04 -3.27 13.40
CA SER A 37 14.75 -4.48 14.19
C SER A 37 13.25 -4.76 14.28
N VAL A 38 12.45 -3.75 14.66
CA VAL A 38 10.99 -3.87 14.77
C VAL A 38 10.35 -4.14 13.42
N MET A 39 10.84 -3.50 12.36
CA MET A 39 10.31 -3.73 11.02
C MET A 39 10.68 -5.11 10.49
N LYS A 40 11.88 -5.61 10.80
CA LYS A 40 12.31 -6.97 10.43
C LYS A 40 11.38 -8.01 11.04
N GLU A 41 11.16 -7.96 12.35
CA GLU A 41 10.24 -8.86 13.05
C GLU A 41 8.84 -8.82 12.42
N ARG A 42 8.32 -7.61 12.14
CA ARG A 42 7.02 -7.45 11.46
C ARG A 42 6.99 -8.05 10.05
N MET A 43 8.06 -7.91 9.28
CA MET A 43 8.12 -8.47 7.93
C MET A 43 8.17 -10.00 7.97
N GLU A 44 8.93 -10.58 8.90
CA GLU A 44 8.98 -12.03 9.14
C GLU A 44 7.59 -12.57 9.55
N ASP A 45 6.90 -11.88 10.48
CA ASP A 45 5.53 -12.24 10.87
C ASP A 45 4.56 -12.17 9.68
N MET A 46 4.57 -11.05 8.94
CA MET A 46 3.70 -10.84 7.78
C MET A 46 3.99 -11.79 6.61
N GLU A 47 5.22 -12.29 6.48
CA GLU A 47 5.58 -13.24 5.43
C GLU A 47 4.86 -14.59 5.62
N THR A 48 4.64 -14.97 6.89
CA THR A 48 3.95 -16.22 7.25
C THR A 48 2.44 -16.07 7.38
N ASP A 49 1.91 -14.83 7.43
CA ASP A 49 0.48 -14.58 7.57
C ASP A 49 -0.25 -14.66 6.21
N PRO A 50 -1.15 -15.64 6.02
CA PRO A 50 -1.88 -15.81 4.76
C PRO A 50 -2.88 -14.67 4.47
N PHE A 51 -3.16 -13.80 5.43
CA PHE A 51 -4.06 -12.66 5.28
C PHE A 51 -3.32 -11.37 4.95
N HIS A 52 -1.99 -11.34 4.99
CA HIS A 52 -1.22 -10.14 4.69
C HIS A 52 -0.44 -10.26 3.37
N CYS A 53 -0.29 -9.13 2.70
CA CYS A 53 0.59 -9.00 1.56
C CYS A 53 1.10 -7.57 1.50
N THR A 54 2.39 -7.40 1.19
CA THR A 54 2.94 -6.10 0.86
C THR A 54 3.51 -6.19 -0.55
N LEU A 55 3.10 -5.26 -1.42
CA LEU A 55 3.70 -5.07 -2.72
C LEU A 55 4.56 -3.81 -2.71
N VAL A 56 5.68 -3.84 -3.41
CA VAL A 56 6.59 -2.71 -3.58
C VAL A 56 6.64 -2.29 -5.05
N ALA A 57 6.77 -0.99 -5.28
CA ALA A 57 7.15 -0.43 -6.56
C ALA A 57 8.67 -0.28 -6.55
N GLU A 58 9.35 -0.98 -7.45
CA GLU A 58 10.79 -0.90 -7.62
C GLU A 58 11.10 -0.24 -8.96
N LEU A 59 11.92 0.81 -8.90
CA LEU A 59 12.40 1.58 -10.04
C LEU A 59 13.93 1.49 -10.05
N ASP A 60 14.50 0.94 -11.11
CA ASP A 60 15.96 0.82 -11.27
C ASP A 60 16.67 0.13 -10.07
N ASN A 61 16.07 -0.96 -9.57
CA ASN A 61 16.49 -1.72 -8.37
C ASN A 61 16.29 -1.02 -7.02
N GLU A 62 15.63 0.14 -6.99
CA GLU A 62 15.34 0.88 -5.78
C GLU A 62 13.84 0.83 -5.45
N VAL A 63 13.48 0.48 -4.21
CA VAL A 63 12.08 0.52 -3.77
C VAL A 63 11.66 1.98 -3.55
N VAL A 64 10.66 2.43 -4.31
CA VAL A 64 10.19 3.82 -4.34
C VAL A 64 8.74 3.98 -3.92
N GLY A 65 8.07 2.87 -3.59
CA GLY A 65 6.72 2.90 -3.07
C GLY A 65 6.28 1.53 -2.56
N MET A 66 5.20 1.52 -1.79
CA MET A 66 4.63 0.30 -1.26
C MET A 66 3.10 0.40 -1.11
N VAL A 67 2.45 -0.74 -1.17
CA VAL A 67 1.06 -0.93 -0.75
C VAL A 67 0.98 -2.12 0.19
N GLY A 68 0.49 -1.88 1.40
CA GLY A 68 0.18 -2.91 2.38
C GLY A 68 -1.28 -3.35 2.24
N LEU A 69 -1.51 -4.65 2.26
CA LEU A 69 -2.80 -5.29 2.03
C LEU A 69 -3.12 -6.26 3.16
N ARG A 70 -4.39 -6.25 3.57
CA ARG A 70 -4.92 -7.21 4.54
C ARG A 70 -6.26 -7.76 4.07
N LYS A 71 -6.34 -9.08 3.93
CA LYS A 71 -7.58 -9.80 3.64
C LYS A 71 -8.44 -9.87 4.90
N VAL A 72 -9.70 -9.49 4.77
CA VAL A 72 -10.67 -9.45 5.86
C VAL A 72 -11.84 -10.35 5.50
N ARG A 73 -12.21 -11.27 6.41
CA ARG A 73 -13.46 -12.02 6.27
C ARG A 73 -14.64 -11.07 6.38
N SER A 74 -15.57 -11.18 5.44
CA SER A 74 -16.69 -10.26 5.34
C SER A 74 -18.00 -10.99 5.52
N TYR A 75 -18.95 -10.34 6.18
CA TYR A 75 -20.37 -10.74 6.17
C TYR A 75 -21.16 -9.96 5.11
N TYR A 76 -20.46 -9.26 4.20
CA TYR A 76 -21.09 -8.51 3.13
C TYR A 76 -21.81 -9.46 2.19
N LYS A 77 -23.07 -9.12 1.85
CA LYS A 77 -23.93 -9.92 0.98
C LYS A 77 -23.14 -10.28 -0.29
N HIS A 78 -22.88 -11.56 -0.50
CA HIS A 78 -22.25 -12.16 -1.69
C HIS A 78 -20.71 -12.22 -1.75
N ALA A 79 -19.98 -11.96 -0.67
CA ALA A 79 -18.54 -12.25 -0.64
C ALA A 79 -18.01 -12.63 0.74
N ASP A 80 -17.29 -13.75 0.78
CA ASP A 80 -16.68 -14.27 2.01
C ASP A 80 -15.48 -13.43 2.47
N CYS A 81 -14.93 -12.59 1.60
CA CYS A 81 -13.80 -11.74 1.93
C CYS A 81 -13.72 -10.44 1.10
N ILE A 82 -13.06 -9.45 1.69
CA ILE A 82 -12.72 -8.16 1.10
C ILE A 82 -11.25 -7.85 1.41
N MET A 83 -10.64 -6.94 0.66
CA MET A 83 -9.24 -6.53 0.83
C MET A 83 -9.16 -5.10 1.37
N GLU A 84 -8.40 -4.89 2.43
CA GLU A 84 -8.06 -3.58 2.96
C GLU A 84 -6.68 -3.14 2.47
N ILE A 85 -6.56 -1.94 1.93
CA ILE A 85 -5.28 -1.22 1.85
C ILE A 85 -4.97 -0.64 3.24
N THR A 86 -3.95 -1.18 3.88
CA THR A 86 -3.51 -0.75 5.23
C THR A 86 -2.50 0.39 5.16
N ALA A 87 -1.71 0.46 4.09
CA ALA A 87 -0.77 1.54 3.80
C ALA A 87 -0.63 1.73 2.30
N LEU A 88 -0.48 2.97 1.85
CA LEU A 88 -0.09 3.31 0.48
C LEU A 88 0.89 4.48 0.53
N ILE A 89 2.10 4.23 0.07
CA ILE A 89 3.24 5.15 0.19
C ILE A 89 3.96 5.21 -1.15
N VAL A 90 4.29 6.42 -1.60
CA VAL A 90 5.16 6.69 -2.76
C VAL A 90 6.16 7.75 -2.32
N ALA A 91 7.43 7.52 -2.61
CA ALA A 91 8.54 8.46 -2.40
C ALA A 91 8.15 9.85 -2.92
N GLU A 92 8.42 10.88 -2.13
CA GLU A 92 7.87 12.22 -2.33
C GLU A 92 8.23 12.81 -3.70
N GLU A 93 9.49 12.66 -4.06
CA GLU A 93 10.11 13.07 -5.30
C GLU A 93 9.55 12.37 -6.55
N LEU A 94 8.86 11.23 -6.38
CA LEU A 94 8.27 10.45 -7.47
C LEU A 94 6.73 10.49 -7.50
N ARG A 95 6.10 11.27 -6.62
CA ARG A 95 4.65 11.48 -6.65
C ARG A 95 4.23 12.20 -7.94
N GLY A 96 2.98 11.98 -8.37
CA GLY A 96 2.46 12.56 -9.61
C GLY A 96 2.83 11.78 -10.89
N ASN A 97 3.77 10.83 -10.84
CA ASN A 97 4.19 10.02 -11.99
C ASN A 97 3.38 8.72 -12.18
N GLY A 98 2.19 8.63 -11.59
CA GLY A 98 1.31 7.45 -11.74
C GLY A 98 1.69 6.20 -10.91
N LEU A 99 2.77 6.23 -10.13
CA LEU A 99 3.19 5.08 -9.29
C LEU A 99 2.10 4.61 -8.33
N GLY A 100 1.43 5.55 -7.64
CA GLY A 100 0.32 5.21 -6.74
C GLY A 100 -0.82 4.48 -7.46
N LYS A 101 -1.13 4.88 -8.70
CA LYS A 101 -2.14 4.21 -9.53
C LYS A 101 -1.72 2.78 -9.87
N ARG A 102 -0.45 2.56 -10.23
CA ARG A 102 0.07 1.21 -10.55
C ARG A 102 0.08 0.30 -9.31
N LEU A 103 0.48 0.81 -8.16
CA LEU A 103 0.42 0.08 -6.89
C LEU A 103 -1.01 -0.36 -6.56
N VAL A 104 -1.98 0.55 -6.69
CA VAL A 104 -3.39 0.21 -6.42
C VAL A 104 -3.95 -0.76 -7.46
N ALA A 105 -3.60 -0.63 -8.74
CA ALA A 105 -4.00 -1.59 -9.76
C ALA A 105 -3.49 -3.01 -9.45
N SER A 106 -2.22 -3.14 -9.06
CA SER A 106 -1.66 -4.43 -8.61
C SER A 106 -2.31 -4.95 -7.33
N ALA A 107 -2.74 -4.06 -6.42
CA ALA A 107 -3.52 -4.44 -5.25
C ALA A 107 -4.92 -4.97 -5.60
N GLU A 108 -5.59 -4.38 -6.60
CA GLU A 108 -6.87 -4.87 -7.11
C GLU A 108 -6.72 -6.26 -7.74
N ASP A 109 -5.70 -6.46 -8.57
CA ASP A 109 -5.45 -7.75 -9.20
C ASP A 109 -5.14 -8.83 -8.17
N TRP A 110 -4.32 -8.50 -7.17
CA TRP A 110 -4.08 -9.38 -6.03
C TRP A 110 -5.38 -9.69 -5.28
N ALA A 111 -6.20 -8.68 -4.98
CA ALA A 111 -7.48 -8.88 -4.28
C ALA A 111 -8.41 -9.83 -5.06
N ARG A 112 -8.53 -9.66 -6.38
CA ARG A 112 -9.32 -10.54 -7.26
C ARG A 112 -8.80 -11.98 -7.23
N GLN A 113 -7.48 -12.18 -7.33
CA GLN A 113 -6.84 -13.50 -7.23
C GLN A 113 -7.10 -14.17 -5.86
N GLN A 114 -7.23 -13.37 -4.80
CA GLN A 114 -7.57 -13.84 -3.46
C GLN A 114 -9.07 -14.08 -3.24
N GLY A 115 -9.91 -13.94 -4.28
CA GLY A 115 -11.37 -14.11 -4.21
C GLY A 115 -12.09 -12.96 -3.49
N CYS A 116 -11.44 -11.81 -3.32
CA CYS A 116 -12.06 -10.63 -2.71
C CYS A 116 -12.92 -9.89 -3.76
N CYS A 117 -14.13 -9.50 -3.37
CA CYS A 117 -15.02 -8.75 -4.26
C CYS A 117 -14.83 -7.23 -4.19
N GLN A 118 -14.10 -6.74 -3.18
CA GLN A 118 -13.97 -5.33 -2.89
C GLN A 118 -12.59 -5.02 -2.34
N LEU A 119 -12.03 -3.90 -2.81
CA LEU A 119 -10.86 -3.23 -2.24
C LEU A 119 -11.34 -1.98 -1.51
N PHE A 120 -10.91 -1.78 -0.27
CA PHE A 120 -11.26 -0.60 0.50
C PHE A 120 -10.07 -0.08 1.28
N LEU A 121 -10.16 1.17 1.76
CA LEU A 121 -9.16 1.79 2.61
C LEU A 121 -9.83 2.71 3.60
N ARG A 122 -9.10 3.09 4.64
CA ARG A 122 -9.59 4.08 5.60
C ARG A 122 -8.63 5.27 5.64
N SER A 123 -9.10 6.44 5.23
CA SER A 123 -8.34 7.70 5.29
C SER A 123 -8.99 8.67 6.27
N GLY A 124 -8.18 9.33 7.10
CA GLY A 124 -8.66 10.31 8.09
C GLY A 124 -9.17 11.59 7.43
N ASN A 125 -10.06 12.33 8.11
CA ASN A 125 -10.69 13.55 7.58
C ASN A 125 -9.91 14.85 7.87
N ARG A 126 -8.57 14.77 8.00
CA ARG A 126 -7.73 15.95 8.23
C ARG A 126 -7.48 16.68 6.91
N VAL A 127 -7.29 18.00 6.95
CA VAL A 127 -7.21 18.86 5.75
C VAL A 127 -6.07 18.43 4.82
N GLU A 128 -4.93 18.04 5.39
CA GLU A 128 -3.75 17.58 4.65
C GLU A 128 -3.99 16.27 3.86
N ARG A 129 -5.10 15.57 4.10
CA ARG A 129 -5.49 14.36 3.36
C ARG A 129 -6.31 14.66 2.10
N ALA A 130 -6.63 15.92 1.82
CA ALA A 130 -7.36 16.31 0.63
C ALA A 130 -6.73 15.79 -0.69
N PRO A 131 -5.39 15.83 -0.90
CA PRO A 131 -4.77 15.26 -2.09
C PRO A 131 -4.96 13.75 -2.19
N ALA A 132 -4.82 13.01 -1.08
CA ALA A 132 -5.06 11.57 -1.05
C ALA A 132 -6.52 11.24 -1.39
N HIS A 133 -7.48 11.99 -0.85
CA HIS A 133 -8.90 11.80 -1.17
C HIS A 133 -9.22 12.11 -2.64
N ALA A 134 -8.59 13.12 -3.23
CA ALA A 134 -8.72 13.42 -4.65
C ALA A 134 -8.13 12.30 -5.51
N PHE A 135 -6.95 11.79 -5.13
CA PHE A 135 -6.32 10.64 -5.78
C PHE A 135 -7.25 9.42 -5.75
N TYR A 136 -7.77 9.02 -4.59
CA TYR A 136 -8.66 7.85 -4.49
C TYR A 136 -9.91 7.98 -5.36
N ARG A 137 -10.56 9.16 -5.38
CA ARG A 137 -11.70 9.40 -6.27
C ARG A 137 -11.31 9.31 -7.75
N HIS A 138 -10.15 9.84 -8.13
CA HIS A 138 -9.67 9.80 -9.50
C HIS A 138 -9.44 8.36 -10.00
N ILE A 139 -9.06 7.45 -9.11
CA ILE A 139 -8.83 6.03 -9.46
C ILE A 139 -10.05 5.13 -9.17
N GLY A 140 -11.25 5.70 -8.98
CA GLY A 140 -12.49 4.94 -8.92
C GLY A 140 -12.98 4.54 -7.52
N PHE A 141 -12.33 4.99 -6.45
CA PHE A 141 -12.87 4.79 -5.10
C PHE A 141 -13.99 5.78 -4.82
N GLU A 142 -15.09 5.26 -4.27
CA GLU A 142 -16.21 6.07 -3.80
C GLU A 142 -16.07 6.35 -2.31
N LYS A 143 -16.43 7.59 -1.90
CA LYS A 143 -16.46 7.96 -0.50
C LYS A 143 -17.70 7.35 0.15
N THR A 144 -17.50 6.47 1.13
CA THR A 144 -18.57 6.01 2.01
C THR A 144 -18.73 6.96 3.21
N THR A 145 -19.95 7.08 3.72
CA THR A 145 -20.26 7.87 4.91
C THR A 145 -20.23 6.96 6.13
N GLY A 146 -19.21 7.11 6.99
CA GLY A 146 -19.10 6.34 8.23
C GLY A 146 -18.19 7.02 9.24
N TYR A 147 -18.53 6.88 10.52
CA TYR A 147 -17.68 7.30 11.62
C TYR A 147 -16.71 6.17 12.00
N ARG A 148 -15.48 6.54 12.42
CA ARG A 148 -14.54 5.61 13.04
C ARG A 148 -14.53 5.87 14.54
N PHE A 149 -14.88 4.86 15.34
CA PHE A 149 -14.76 4.88 16.80
C PHE A 149 -13.57 4.00 17.21
N ASN A 150 -12.74 4.48 18.12
CA ASN A 150 -11.62 3.71 18.69
C ASN A 150 -11.73 3.75 20.22
N LYS A 151 -11.44 2.63 20.89
CA LYS A 151 -11.33 2.53 22.35
C LYS A 151 -9.97 1.90 22.68
N SER A 152 -9.16 2.53 23.54
CA SER A 152 -7.93 1.91 24.03
C SER A 152 -8.28 0.72 24.91
N LEU A 153 -7.55 -0.39 24.72
CA LEU A 153 -7.63 -1.60 25.56
C LEU A 153 -6.35 -1.83 26.38
N LEU A 154 -5.38 -0.92 26.23
CA LEU A 154 -4.14 -0.82 26.99
C LEU A 154 -4.21 0.43 27.86
#